data_AF-A0A838S9C4-F1
#
_entry.id   AF-A0A838S9C4-F1
#
_cell.length_a   1.000
_cell.length_b   1.000
_cell.length_c   1.000
_cell.angle_alpha   90.00
_cell.angle_beta   90.00
_cell.angle_gamma   90.00
#
_symmetry.space_group_name_H-M   'P 1'
#
loop_
_entity.id
_entity.type
_entity.pdbx_description
1 polymer ?
#
loop_
_entity_poly.entity_id
_entity_poly.type
_entity_poly.pdbx_seq_one_letter_code
_entity_poly.pdbx_strand_id
1 'polypeptide(L)'
;MPEVPGIDTSENTRRDTGGMLTSTDVRSGYASGLTFQNKAVQYAVVGDRAVFEGDIVLGTVDQMSRRSAAVDSATQGADQPERGVYITGAQYRWPNALMPYAVSASLPNQARVTDAIAHWQSQTNMGFV
;
A
#
# COMPACT_ATOMS: atom_id res chain seq x y z
N MET A 1 -2.24 -40.12 13.76
CA MET A 1 -2.32 -38.67 13.97
C MET A 1 -3.19 -38.11 12.85
N PRO A 2 -4.29 -37.40 13.15
CA PRO A 2 -5.22 -36.93 12.13
C PRO A 2 -4.63 -35.74 11.36
N GLU A 3 -4.86 -35.72 10.05
CA GLU A 3 -4.46 -34.66 9.12
C GLU A 3 -5.12 -33.33 9.49
N VAL A 4 -4.34 -32.26 9.49
CA VAL A 4 -4.83 -30.89 9.67
C VAL A 4 -5.42 -30.42 8.32
N PRO A 5 -6.70 -30.02 8.25
CA PRO A 5 -7.31 -29.56 7.01
C PRO A 5 -6.58 -28.34 6.45
N GLY A 6 -6.29 -28.38 5.15
CA GLY A 6 -5.68 -27.28 4.42
C GLY A 6 -6.52 -26.02 4.51
N ILE A 7 -5.91 -24.92 4.92
CA ILE A 7 -6.50 -23.59 4.82
C ILE A 7 -6.50 -23.24 3.33
N ASP A 8 -7.63 -23.49 2.67
CA ASP A 8 -7.90 -22.92 1.35
C ASP A 8 -7.96 -21.40 1.49
N THR A 9 -6.88 -20.74 1.08
CA THR A 9 -6.78 -19.26 1.10
C THR A 9 -7.11 -18.68 -0.28
N SER A 10 -7.69 -19.47 -1.20
CA SER A 10 -7.67 -19.16 -2.63
C SER A 10 -8.89 -18.44 -3.22
N GLU A 11 -9.96 -18.17 -2.46
CA GLU A 11 -11.14 -17.52 -3.05
C GLU A 11 -11.15 -15.98 -3.01
N ASN A 12 -10.44 -15.35 -2.07
CA ASN A 12 -10.65 -13.90 -1.81
C ASN A 12 -9.50 -12.98 -2.21
N THR A 13 -8.41 -13.48 -2.81
CA THR A 13 -7.29 -12.63 -3.24
C THR A 13 -6.87 -13.01 -4.64
N ARG A 14 -7.14 -12.13 -5.61
CA ARG A 14 -6.75 -12.33 -7.00
C ARG A 14 -5.77 -11.23 -7.41
N ARG A 15 -4.62 -11.63 -7.93
CA ARG A 15 -3.81 -10.71 -8.75
C ARG A 15 -4.48 -10.63 -10.11
N ASP A 16 -4.99 -9.46 -10.48
CA ASP A 16 -5.45 -9.27 -11.86
C ASP A 16 -4.22 -9.28 -12.80
N THR A 17 -4.47 -9.49 -14.09
CA THR A 17 -3.53 -9.48 -15.21
C THR A 17 -2.65 -8.22 -15.23
N GLY A 18 -3.11 -7.11 -14.63
CA GLY A 18 -2.36 -5.87 -14.44
C GLY A 18 -1.47 -5.80 -13.19
N GLY A 19 -1.39 -6.85 -12.37
CA GLY A 19 -0.56 -6.88 -11.16
C GLY A 19 -1.21 -6.26 -9.91
N MET A 20 -2.45 -5.79 -10.01
CA MET A 20 -3.21 -5.22 -8.89
C MET A 20 -3.66 -6.30 -7.92
N LEU A 21 -3.57 -6.01 -6.62
CA LEU A 21 -4.13 -6.84 -5.56
C LEU A 21 -5.63 -6.55 -5.44
N THR A 22 -6.47 -7.52 -5.79
CA THR A 22 -7.92 -7.39 -5.72
C THR A 22 -8.53 -8.39 -4.75
N SER A 23 -9.63 -7.98 -4.10
CA SER A 23 -10.47 -8.84 -3.26
C SER A 23 -11.94 -8.49 -3.47
N THR A 24 -12.81 -9.47 -3.23
CA THR A 24 -14.26 -9.28 -3.14
C THR A 24 -14.69 -8.69 -1.80
N ASP A 25 -13.84 -8.74 -0.76
CA ASP A 25 -14.06 -8.06 0.52
C ASP A 25 -13.59 -6.61 0.42
N VAL A 26 -14.53 -5.70 0.16
CA VAL A 26 -14.31 -4.26 0.10
C VAL A 26 -14.90 -3.61 1.34
N ARG A 27 -14.10 -2.78 2.00
CA ARG A 27 -14.49 -2.06 3.23
C ARG A 27 -14.22 -0.57 3.10
N SER A 28 -14.96 0.20 3.88
CA SER A 28 -14.76 1.64 4.02
C SER A 28 -13.98 1.94 5.30
N GLY A 29 -13.18 3.00 5.25
CA GLY A 29 -12.55 3.55 6.43
C GLY A 29 -11.97 4.93 6.16
N TYR A 30 -11.19 5.41 7.11
CA TYR A 30 -10.60 6.74 7.03
C TYR A 30 -9.09 6.67 6.93
N ALA A 31 -8.54 7.42 5.98
CA ALA A 31 -7.11 7.67 5.84
C ALA A 31 -6.82 9.15 6.14
N SER A 32 -5.65 9.41 6.71
CA SER A 32 -5.15 10.77 6.90
C SER A 32 -3.77 10.86 6.26
N GLY A 33 -3.54 11.96 5.54
CA GLY A 33 -2.26 12.33 4.98
C GLY A 33 -1.74 13.61 5.62
N LEU A 34 -0.76 14.23 4.98
CA LEU A 34 -0.26 15.53 5.43
C LEU A 34 -1.20 16.67 5.02
N THR A 35 -1.85 16.56 3.86
CA THR A 35 -2.71 17.58 3.28
C THR A 35 -4.19 17.37 3.55
N PHE A 36 -4.58 16.18 4.02
CA PHE A 36 -5.95 15.82 4.34
C PHE A 36 -6.02 15.06 5.66
N GLN A 37 -7.13 15.18 6.37
CA GLN A 37 -7.42 14.44 7.59
C GLN A 37 -8.74 13.71 7.42
N ASN A 38 -8.79 12.45 7.86
CA ASN A 38 -10.01 11.65 7.93
C ASN A 38 -10.76 11.62 6.59
N LYS A 39 -10.03 11.41 5.49
CA LYS A 39 -10.63 11.21 4.17
C LYS A 39 -11.22 9.81 4.10
N ALA A 40 -12.50 9.74 3.77
CA ALA A 40 -13.18 8.47 3.55
C ALA A 40 -12.62 7.79 2.29
N VAL A 41 -12.23 6.52 2.43
CA VAL A 41 -11.67 5.70 1.34
C VAL A 41 -12.27 4.30 1.37
N GLN A 42 -12.40 3.70 0.19
CA GLN A 42 -12.74 2.29 0.04
C GLN A 42 -11.47 1.49 -0.25
N TYR A 43 -11.27 0.38 0.45
CA TYR A 43 -10.11 -0.48 0.28
C TYR A 43 -10.53 -1.95 0.20
N ALA A 44 -9.75 -2.75 -0.52
CA ALA A 44 -9.89 -4.20 -0.57
C ALA A 44 -9.11 -4.83 0.59
N VAL A 45 -9.68 -5.87 1.21
CA VAL A 45 -8.98 -6.69 2.21
C VAL A 45 -8.22 -7.80 1.49
N VAL A 46 -6.90 -7.71 1.52
CA VAL A 46 -6.02 -8.69 0.87
C VAL A 46 -5.12 -9.31 1.94
N GLY A 47 -5.47 -10.52 2.38
CA GLY A 47 -4.89 -11.12 3.59
C GLY A 47 -5.21 -10.28 4.82
N ASP A 48 -4.19 -9.82 5.53
CA ASP A 48 -4.29 -8.94 6.70
C ASP A 48 -4.16 -7.45 6.36
N ARG A 49 -4.04 -7.11 5.07
CA ARG A 49 -3.74 -5.75 4.59
C ARG A 49 -4.97 -5.06 4.03
N ALA A 50 -5.08 -3.77 4.33
CA ALA A 50 -6.02 -2.87 3.68
C ALA A 50 -5.33 -2.25 2.45
N VAL A 51 -5.80 -2.61 1.25
CA VAL A 51 -5.21 -2.18 -0.02
C VAL A 51 -6.15 -1.21 -0.74
N PHE A 52 -5.70 0.02 -0.92
CA PHE A 52 -6.38 1.07 -1.66
C PHE A 52 -5.96 1.04 -3.13
N GLU A 53 -6.93 1.18 -4.04
CA GLU A 53 -6.74 1.18 -5.52
C GLU A 53 -5.98 -0.03 -6.12
N GLY A 54 -5.69 -1.05 -5.30
CA GLY A 54 -5.05 -2.30 -5.70
C GLY A 54 -3.52 -2.33 -5.52
N ASP A 55 -2.88 -1.19 -5.23
CA ASP A 55 -1.42 -1.06 -5.17
C ASP A 55 -0.90 -0.24 -3.98
N ILE A 56 -1.77 0.41 -3.18
CA ILE A 56 -1.37 1.20 -2.01
C ILE A 56 -1.82 0.49 -0.72
N VAL A 57 -0.87 0.06 0.11
CA VAL A 57 -1.17 -0.50 1.44
C VAL A 57 -1.37 0.64 2.46
N LEU A 58 -2.57 0.77 3.01
CA LEU A 58 -2.91 1.78 4.03
C LEU A 58 -2.53 1.37 5.47
N GLY A 59 -2.25 0.09 5.66
CA GLY A 59 -1.96 -0.55 6.94
C GLY A 59 -2.62 -1.93 7.02
N THR A 60 -2.68 -2.47 8.23
CA THR A 60 -3.47 -3.68 8.50
C THR A 60 -4.96 -3.36 8.59
N VAL A 61 -5.82 -4.35 8.34
CA VAL A 61 -7.28 -4.19 8.47
C VAL A 61 -7.68 -3.76 9.89
N ASP A 62 -7.02 -4.31 10.90
CA ASP A 62 -7.24 -3.97 12.31
C ASP A 62 -6.85 -2.52 12.64
N GLN A 63 -5.72 -2.04 12.12
CA GLN A 63 -5.35 -0.62 12.23
C GLN A 63 -6.37 0.29 11.56
N MET A 64 -6.89 -0.08 10.37
CA MET A 64 -7.94 0.70 9.69
C MET A 64 -9.25 0.72 10.48
N SER A 65 -9.66 -0.42 11.06
CA SER A 65 -10.85 -0.48 11.91
C SER A 65 -10.73 0.42 13.15
N ARG A 66 -9.58 0.42 13.83
CA ARG A 66 -9.34 1.31 14.97
C ARG A 66 -9.35 2.79 14.58
N ARG A 67 -8.76 3.13 13.43
CA ARG A 67 -8.81 4.51 12.89
C ARG A 67 -10.24 4.93 12.64
N SER A 68 -11.05 4.10 11.99
CA SER A 68 -12.45 4.43 11.71
C SER A 68 -13.25 4.64 12.99
N ALA A 69 -13.10 3.77 13.99
CA ALA A 69 -13.77 3.94 15.27
C ALA A 69 -13.37 5.24 15.99
N ALA A 70 -12.12 5.67 15.86
CA ALA A 70 -11.66 6.95 16.41
C ALA A 70 -12.22 8.16 15.63
N VAL A 71 -12.38 8.05 14.32
CA VAL A 71 -12.94 9.12 13.48
C VAL A 71 -14.45 9.26 13.65
N ASP A 72 -15.20 8.17 13.83
CA ASP A 72 -16.64 8.23 14.11
C ASP A 72 -16.96 9.01 15.40
N SER A 73 -15.97 9.17 16.29
CA SER A 73 -16.04 9.99 17.50
C SER A 73 -15.57 11.45 17.34
N ALA A 74 -15.08 11.85 16.16
CA ALA A 74 -14.50 13.16 15.86
C ALA A 74 -15.10 13.80 14.60
N THR A 75 -15.01 15.13 14.46
CA THR A 75 -15.56 15.86 13.31
C THR A 75 -14.87 15.45 12.00
N GLN A 76 -15.67 15.20 10.95
CA GLN A 76 -15.18 14.87 9.60
C GLN A 76 -14.32 16.01 9.04
N GLY A 77 -13.13 15.67 8.53
CA GLY A 77 -12.26 16.63 7.85
C GLY A 77 -12.86 17.08 6.52
N ALA A 78 -12.58 18.33 6.13
CA ALA A 78 -13.11 18.91 4.90
C ALA A 78 -12.53 18.20 3.66
N ASP A 79 -13.43 17.76 2.77
CA ASP A 79 -13.11 17.12 1.48
C ASP A 79 -12.66 18.19 0.47
N GLN A 80 -11.38 18.53 0.49
CA GLN A 80 -10.78 19.38 -0.53
C GLN A 80 -10.33 18.51 -1.71
N PRO A 81 -10.73 18.82 -2.96
CA PRO A 81 -10.30 18.07 -4.12
C PRO A 81 -8.81 18.27 -4.37
N GLU A 82 -8.00 17.27 -4.02
CA GLU A 82 -6.57 17.24 -4.28
C GLU A 82 -6.31 16.89 -5.76
N ARG A 83 -5.56 17.75 -6.47
CA ARG A 83 -5.23 17.56 -7.91
C ARG A 83 -3.88 16.90 -8.16
N GLY A 84 -3.31 16.24 -7.16
CA GLY A 84 -2.06 15.50 -7.26
C GLY A 84 -1.68 14.86 -5.93
N VAL A 85 -1.04 13.70 -5.99
CA VAL A 85 -0.61 12.96 -4.81
C VAL A 85 0.89 13.15 -4.66
N TYR A 86 1.31 14.13 -3.88
CA TYR A 86 2.69 14.25 -3.42
C TYR A 86 2.68 14.49 -1.92
N ILE A 87 3.51 13.73 -1.20
CA ILE A 87 3.66 13.91 0.25
C ILE A 87 4.81 14.88 0.48
N THR A 88 4.52 16.03 1.08
CA THR A 88 5.54 16.97 1.54
C THR A 88 6.11 16.54 2.90
N GLY A 89 7.25 17.09 3.30
CA GLY A 89 7.91 16.73 4.55
C GLY A 89 9.05 15.71 4.38
N ALA A 90 10.19 16.02 5.01
CA ALA A 90 11.39 15.19 4.93
C ALA A 90 11.23 13.85 5.68
N GLN A 91 10.33 13.77 6.66
CA GLN A 91 10.09 12.58 7.48
C GLN A 91 9.51 11.39 6.70
N TYR A 92 8.92 11.63 5.52
CA TYR A 92 8.39 10.59 4.64
C TYR A 92 9.35 10.19 3.52
N ARG A 93 10.53 10.83 3.45
CA ARG A 93 11.54 10.56 2.44
C ARG A 93 12.67 9.73 3.04
N TRP A 94 13.27 8.87 2.22
CA TRP A 94 14.47 8.16 2.61
C TRP A 94 15.60 9.15 2.88
N PRO A 95 16.29 9.05 4.04
CA PRO A 95 17.45 9.89 4.32
C PRO A 95 18.48 9.81 3.21
N ASN A 96 18.99 10.97 2.76
CA ASN A 96 19.96 11.08 1.67
C ASN A 96 19.51 10.45 0.33
N ALA A 97 18.20 10.26 0.12
CA ALA A 97 17.64 9.55 -1.02
C ALA A 97 18.19 8.12 -1.21
N LEU A 98 18.61 7.47 -0.11
CA LEU A 98 19.23 6.15 -0.12
C LEU A 98 18.21 5.07 0.26
N MET A 99 17.89 4.17 -0.67
CA MET A 99 16.89 3.13 -0.52
C MET A 99 17.56 1.75 -0.46
N PRO A 100 17.58 1.09 0.72
CA PRO A 100 17.99 -0.30 0.83
C PRO A 100 17.00 -1.20 0.08
N TYR A 101 17.51 -2.16 -0.68
CA TYR A 101 16.66 -3.10 -1.43
C TYR A 101 17.20 -4.53 -1.43
N ALA A 102 16.31 -5.47 -1.68
CA ALA A 102 16.66 -6.85 -1.97
C ALA A 102 15.76 -7.36 -3.09
N VAL A 103 16.35 -8.07 -4.05
CA VAL A 103 15.58 -8.73 -5.12
C VAL A 103 15.32 -10.17 -4.69
N SER A 104 14.05 -10.57 -4.66
CA SER A 104 13.70 -11.95 -4.36
C SER A 104 14.28 -12.89 -5.43
N ALA A 105 14.96 -13.96 -4.99
CA ALA A 105 15.48 -14.99 -5.87
C ALA A 105 14.38 -15.67 -6.71
N SER A 106 13.13 -15.64 -6.23
CA SER A 106 11.97 -16.23 -6.92
C SER A 106 11.39 -15.33 -8.03
N LEU A 107 11.90 -14.11 -8.20
CA LEU A 107 11.36 -13.16 -9.20
C LEU A 107 11.85 -13.54 -10.61
N PRO A 108 10.96 -13.86 -11.56
CA PRO A 108 11.38 -14.10 -12.94
C PRO A 108 11.91 -12.81 -13.57
N ASN A 109 12.92 -12.91 -14.43
CA ASN A 109 13.50 -11.75 -15.12
C ASN A 109 13.91 -10.62 -14.15
N GLN A 110 14.85 -10.91 -13.25
CA GLN A 110 15.35 -9.93 -12.25
C GLN A 110 16.03 -8.71 -12.90
N ALA A 111 16.55 -8.86 -14.12
CA ALA A 111 17.19 -7.77 -14.88
C ALA A 111 16.28 -6.55 -15.03
N ARG A 112 14.95 -6.75 -15.15
CA ARG A 112 13.99 -5.65 -15.23
C ARG A 112 14.02 -4.72 -14.01
N VAL A 113 14.38 -5.25 -12.83
CA VAL A 113 14.49 -4.47 -11.59
C VAL A 113 15.73 -3.60 -11.63
N THR A 114 16.88 -4.20 -11.99
CA THR A 114 18.15 -3.48 -12.07
C THR A 114 18.15 -2.43 -13.17
N ASP A 115 17.51 -2.71 -14.32
CA ASP A 115 17.38 -1.75 -15.42
C ASP A 115 16.53 -0.54 -15.02
N ALA A 116 15.41 -0.78 -14.32
CA ALA A 116 14.58 0.30 -13.79
C ALA A 116 15.32 1.14 -12.74
N ILE A 117 16.08 0.50 -11.85
CA ILE A 117 16.93 1.20 -10.87
C ILE A 117 17.96 2.07 -11.59
N ALA A 118 18.67 1.52 -12.58
CA ALA A 118 19.66 2.26 -13.35
C ALA A 118 19.07 3.48 -14.08
N HIS A 119 17.85 3.34 -14.62
CA HIS A 119 17.13 4.45 -15.22
C HIS A 119 16.91 5.58 -14.21
N TRP A 120 16.38 5.28 -13.02
CA TRP A 120 16.16 6.28 -11.96
C TRP A 120 17.45 6.93 -11.49
N GLN A 121 18.52 6.16 -11.29
CA GLN A 121 19.84 6.68 -10.90
C GLN A 121 20.43 7.62 -11.95
N SER A 122 20.14 7.40 -13.24
CA SER A 122 20.65 8.26 -14.32
C SER A 122 19.93 9.61 -14.42
N GLN A 123 18.69 9.72 -13.92
CA GLN A 123 17.84 10.90 -14.05
C GLN A 123 17.61 11.65 -12.73
N THR A 124 18.03 11.08 -11.60
CA THR A 124 17.76 11.62 -10.26
C THR A 124 18.96 11.42 -9.34
N ASN A 125 18.91 12.01 -8.15
CA ASN A 125 19.90 11.79 -7.10
C ASN A 125 19.60 10.57 -6.20
N MET A 126 18.70 9.68 -6.62
CA MET A 126 18.34 8.50 -5.83
C MET A 126 19.49 7.48 -5.80
N GLY A 127 19.80 6.99 -4.60
CA GLY A 127 20.74 5.89 -4.35
C GLY A 127 20.01 4.62 -3.95
N PHE A 128 20.56 3.46 -4.34
CA PHE A 128 20.03 2.14 -4.00
C PHE A 128 21.17 1.28 -3.47
N VAL A 129 20.99 0.64 -2.31
CA VAL A 129 22.04 -0.14 -1.60
C VAL A 129 21.56 -1.50 -1.12
#